data_AF-A0AB37UDZ2-F1
#
_entry.id   AF-A0AB37UDZ2-F1
#
_cell.length_a   1.000
_cell.length_b   1.000
_cell.length_c   1.000
_cell.angle_alpha   90.00
_cell.angle_beta   90.00
_cell.angle_gamma   90.00
#
_symmetry.space_group_name_H-M   'P 1'
#
loop_
_entity.id
_entity.type
_entity.pdbx_description
1 polymer ?
#
loop_
_entity_poly.entity_id
_entity_poly.type
_entity_poly.pdbx_seq_one_letter_code
_entity_poly.pdbx_strand_id
1 'polypeptide(L)' 'MAAREQLLNEIAQTPDVLLEEVLDFLLFAKARRTQQVSEQKKSPRPFALCAGEFTVPPNFNAPLPDEILRDFES' A
#
# COMPACT_ATOMS: atom_id res chain seq x y z
N MET A 1 33.51 8.25 -21.23
CA MET A 1 32.69 7.07 -21.61
C MET A 1 31.26 7.34 -21.19
N ALA A 2 30.25 6.86 -21.92
CA ALA A 2 28.87 6.99 -21.47
C ALA A 2 28.66 6.08 -20.24
N ALA A 3 27.89 6.53 -19.24
CA ALA A 3 27.65 5.77 -18.01
C ALA A 3 27.13 4.34 -18.26
N ARG A 4 26.38 4.15 -19.36
CA ARG A 4 25.90 2.85 -19.82
C ARG A 4 27.03 1.90 -20.25
N GLU A 5 28.05 2.39 -20.94
CA GLU A 5 29.15 1.56 -21.45
C GLU A 5 30.05 1.11 -20.31
N GLN A 6 30.34 1.99 -19.36
CA GLN A 6 31.10 1.64 -18.17
C GLN A 6 30.39 0.55 -17.36
N LEU A 7 29.07 0.67 -17.18
CA LEU A 7 28.28 -0.34 -16.47
C LEU A 7 28.34 -1.72 -17.15
N LEU A 8 28.23 -1.77 -18.47
CA LEU A 8 28.30 -3.04 -19.21
C LEU A 8 29.68 -3.71 -19.08
N ASN A 9 30.76 -2.93 -19.12
CA ASN A 9 32.11 -3.44 -18.98
C ASN A 9 32.40 -3.99 -17.57
N GLU A 10 31.86 -3.36 -16.53
CA GLU A 10 32.00 -3.84 -15.15
C GLU A 10 31.19 -5.12 -14.91
N ILE A 11 29.93 -5.17 -15.36
CA ILE A 11 29.08 -6.37 -15.25
C ILE A 11 29.75 -7.57 -15.93
N ALA A 12 30.37 -7.38 -17.10
CA ALA A 12 31.03 -8.46 -17.83
C ALA A 12 32.23 -9.08 -17.10
N GLN A 13 32.84 -8.36 -16.15
CA GLN A 13 34.01 -8.81 -15.39
C GLN A 13 33.67 -9.18 -13.94
N THR A 14 32.39 -9.14 -13.57
CA THR A 14 31.91 -9.37 -12.21
C THR A 14 31.62 -10.85 -11.96
N PRO A 15 31.99 -11.43 -10.80
CA PRO A 15 31.61 -12.79 -10.42
C PRO A 15 30.10 -12.99 -10.27
N ASP A 16 29.59 -14.18 -10.61
CA ASP A 16 28.16 -14.51 -10.63
C ASP A 16 27.43 -14.21 -9.31
N VAL A 17 28.07 -14.44 -8.16
CA VAL A 17 27.49 -14.17 -6.84
C VAL A 17 27.06 -12.70 -6.68
N LEU A 18 27.85 -11.77 -7.21
CA LEU A 18 27.54 -10.34 -7.16
C LEU A 18 26.54 -9.94 -8.26
N LEU A 19 26.48 -10.69 -9.37
CA LEU A 19 25.50 -10.44 -10.43
C LEU A 19 24.07 -10.72 -9.97
N GLU A 20 23.87 -11.73 -9.12
CA GLU A 20 22.57 -12.01 -8.50
C GLU A 20 22.09 -10.82 -7.67
N GLU A 21 22.96 -10.27 -6.81
CA GLU A 21 22.63 -9.09 -5.99
C GLU A 21 22.32 -7.85 -6.84
N VAL A 22 23.11 -7.62 -7.90
CA VAL A 22 22.88 -6.50 -8.83
C VAL A 22 21.56 -6.66 -9.57
N LEU A 23 21.23 -7.88 -10.00
CA LEU A 23 19.96 -8.17 -10.67
C LEU A 23 18.78 -7.91 -9.73
N ASP A 24 18.84 -8.42 -8.50
CA ASP A 24 17.82 -8.21 -7.47
C ASP A 24 17.61 -6.73 -7.20
N PHE A 25 18.69 -5.97 -7.05
CA PHE A 25 18.62 -4.52 -6.87
C PHE A 25 17.94 -3.82 -8.06
N LEU A 26 18.28 -4.21 -9.29
CA LEU A 26 17.67 -3.63 -10.50
C LEU A 26 16.18 -3.97 -10.61
N LEU A 27 15.79 -5.21 -10.30
CA LEU A 27 14.40 -5.64 -10.28
C LEU A 27 13.60 -4.89 -9.21
N PHE A 28 14.16 -4.76 -8.01
CA PHE A 28 13.59 -3.95 -6.94
C PHE A 28 13.39 -2.48 -7.36
N ALA A 29 14.42 -1.86 -7.95
CA ALA A 29 14.35 -0.47 -8.40
C ALA A 29 13.26 -0.27 -9.46
N LYS A 30 13.09 -1.22 -10.39
CA LYS A 30 12.01 -1.21 -11.39
C LYS A 30 10.64 -1.33 -10.73
N ALA A 31 10.44 -2.32 -9.86
CA ALA A 31 9.17 -2.56 -9.18
C ALA A 31 8.72 -1.33 -8.37
N ARG A 32 9.64 -0.74 -7.59
CA ARG A 32 9.38 0.47 -6.81
C ARG A 32 8.95 1.64 -7.70
N ARG A 33 9.63 1.86 -8.83
CA ARG A 33 9.29 2.96 -9.73
C ARG A 33 7.92 2.77 -10.38
N THR A 34 7.55 1.54 -10.72
CA THR A 34 6.20 1.21 -11.21
C THR A 34 5.13 1.48 -10.15
N GLN A 35 5.39 1.12 -8.89
CA GLN A 35 4.47 1.40 -7.77
C GLN A 35 4.30 2.91 -7.52
N GLN A 36 5.39 3.69 -7.52
CA GLN A 36 5.32 5.14 -7.32
C GLN A 36 4.46 5.86 -8.39
N VAL A 37 4.49 5.40 -9.63
CA VAL A 37 3.62 5.94 -10.70
C VAL A 37 2.14 5.62 -10.45
N SER A 38 1.83 4.52 -9.77
CA SER A 38 0.46 4.15 -9.41
C SER A 38 -0.07 4.91 -8.17
N GLU A 39 0.80 5.23 -7.22
CA GLU A 39 0.43 5.99 -6.02
C GLU A 39 0.12 7.46 -6.33
N GLN A 40 0.85 8.07 -7.27
CA GLN A 40 0.55 9.43 -7.75
C GLN A 40 -0.80 9.55 -8.46
N LYS A 41 -1.42 8.43 -8.84
CA LYS A 41 -2.74 8.36 -9.52
C LYS A 41 -3.88 7.89 -8.62
N LYS A 42 -3.66 7.67 -7.32
CA LYS A 42 -4.79 7.42 -6.40
C LYS A 42 -5.41 8.75 -6.03
N SER A 43 -6.47 9.12 -6.74
CA SER A 43 -7.44 10.07 -6.20
C SER A 43 -7.93 9.55 -4.84
N PRO A 44 -8.23 10.44 -3.88
CA PRO A 44 -8.84 10.00 -2.63
C PRO A 44 -10.08 9.17 -2.93
N ARG A 45 -10.25 8.07 -2.18
CA ARG A 45 -11.45 7.24 -2.30
C ARG A 45 -12.67 8.13 -2.03
N PRO A 46 -13.74 8.03 -2.84
CA PRO A 46 -14.98 8.74 -2.52
C PRO A 46 -15.49 8.24 -1.17
N PHE A 47 -15.88 9.17 -0.30
CA PHE A 47 -16.46 8.90 1.01
C PHE A 47 -17.96 9.16 0.99
N ALA A 48 -18.67 8.69 2.02
CA ALA A 48 -20.11 8.91 2.19
C ALA A 48 -20.97 8.44 1.00
N LEU A 49 -20.66 7.27 0.43
CA LEU A 49 -21.39 6.71 -0.72
C LEU A 49 -22.89 6.48 -0.44
N CYS A 50 -23.27 6.32 0.83
CA CYS A 50 -24.66 6.17 1.29
C CYS A 50 -25.20 7.43 1.97
N ALA A 51 -24.68 8.62 1.66
CA ALA A 51 -25.16 9.87 2.26
C ALA A 51 -26.66 10.08 1.99
N GLY A 52 -27.45 10.20 3.06
CA GLY A 52 -28.91 10.38 2.96
C GLY A 52 -29.70 9.07 2.81
N GLU A 53 -29.05 7.92 2.66
CA GLU A 53 -29.73 6.61 2.60
C GLU A 53 -29.97 6.00 3.99
N PHE A 54 -29.24 6.47 5.00
CA PHE A 54 -29.38 6.03 6.39
C PHE A 54 -29.81 7.18 7.29
N THR A 55 -30.96 7.02 7.95
CA THR A 55 -31.43 7.95 8.98
C THR A 55 -31.14 7.34 10.35
N VAL A 56 -30.29 8.01 11.12
CA VAL A 56 -29.98 7.61 12.50
C VAL A 56 -31.27 7.71 13.34
N PRO A 57 -31.68 6.64 14.03
CA PRO A 57 -32.81 6.69 14.94
C PRO A 57 -32.60 7.75 16.04
N PRO A 58 -33.65 8.47 16.49
CA PRO A 58 -33.50 9.51 17.51
C PRO A 58 -32.88 9.04 18.83
N ASN A 59 -33.05 7.75 19.15
CA ASN A 59 -32.56 7.11 20.37
C ASN A 59 -31.22 6.38 20.19
N PHE A 60 -30.51 6.57 19.08
CA PHE A 60 -29.25 5.87 18.83
C PHE A 60 -28.18 6.12 19.92
N ASN A 61 -28.13 7.35 20.45
CA ASN A 61 -27.21 7.72 21.53
C ASN A 61 -27.78 7.45 22.93
N ALA A 62 -28.95 6.81 23.05
CA ALA A 62 -29.49 6.42 24.34
C ALA A 62 -28.62 5.31 24.96
N PRO A 63 -28.58 5.19 26.29
CA PRO A 63 -27.92 4.06 26.94
C PRO A 63 -28.51 2.73 26.44
N LEU A 64 -27.66 1.70 26.36
CA LEU A 64 -28.11 0.36 26.03
C LEU A 64 -29.08 -0.15 27.11
N PRO A 65 -30.12 -0.92 26.75
CA PRO A 65 -31.01 -1.56 27.70
C PRO A 65 -30.27 -2.47 28.70
N ASP A 66 -30.73 -2.50 29.95
CA ASP A 66 -30.14 -3.31 31.04
C ASP A 66 -30.12 -4.82 30.73
N GLU A 67 -31.06 -5.30 29.92
CA GLU A 67 -31.07 -6.68 29.42
C GLU A 67 -29.86 -6.98 28.54
N ILE A 68 -29.50 -6.04 27.66
CA ILE A 68 -28.35 -6.17 26.76
C ILE A 68 -27.05 -5.99 27.53
N LEU A 69 -26.99 -5.04 28.48
CA LEU A 69 -25.79 -4.79 29.28
C LEU A 69 -25.36 -6.01 30.10
N ARG A 70 -26.33 -6.75 30.65
CA ARG A 70 -26.08 -7.99 31.42
C ARG A 70 -25.33 -9.06 30.64
N ASP A 71 -25.49 -9.10 29.31
CA ASP A 71 -24.78 -10.05 28.45
C ASP A 71 -23.26 -9.76 28.35
N PHE A 72 -22.82 -8.55 28.73
CA PHE A 72 -21.40 -8.14 28.68
C PHE A 72 -20.69 -8.21 30.05
N GLU A 73 -21.41 -8.50 31.14
CA GLU A 73 -20.88 -8.46 32.53
C GLU A 73 -20.49 -9.85 33.08
N SER A 74 -20.38 -10.87 32.21
CA SER A 74 -19.99 -12.24 32.55
C SER A 74 -18.49 -12.46 32.70
#